data_AF-A0A4V0NDI5-F1
#
_entry.id   AF-A0A4V0NDI5-F1
#
_cell.length_a   1.000
_cell.length_b   1.000
_cell.length_c   1.000
_cell.angle_alpha   90.00
_cell.angle_beta   90.00
_cell.angle_gamma   90.00
#
_symmetry.space_group_name_H-M   'P 1'
#
loop_
_entity.id
_entity.type
_entity.pdbx_description
1 polymer ?
#
loop_
_entity_poly.entity_id
_entity_poly.type
_entity_poly.pdbx_seq_one_letter_code
_entity_poly.pdbx_strand_id
1 'polypeptide(L)'
;MIAIPKTLENALRDRYVVPFVGAGVSMAAQDRNGERVFPSWAELLSGAATRLREDGKRPEANVVEGLLEKRTPDYFEAARYAREGMGPGWYRYLREALDPPSHRIDPRSLSLARAVWQLPSKLVITTNYDQILRHALDDPNDLVQLSVDATAELSAMLRDEIDRPTVWHLHGFIQQPQRLILTPDGYRELYPSQEDEVRYRAALQALRHLLAARTFLFIGFSLDDALFGNQIAWVQEAFGGAAGPHYMLVRAHELRDSQRRLKDLSCIEFLPFEGFGAPLVALVQALGAAGHERYAAAPPAADVPRAPSARAPAPAERTSLVNEAAPAQPVVAPGRPAPAPAPPAGAPAPPAAAPAPPAAAPALVPPAAASAPVAADPPATDGAMDMSLVRQSYRLVYEYQRCVFDRLAELSDGLAAVGLTFQRWDPTLFSRHAKSSSEFFRRKYWAWDFLPAYRLQLVWQSSAKISRSLVLEVVSDSGFTHIRGEEPDPTRFGDVRAARSELQISLLRSPVPNLSWTQLWSSLSVEDDTIYDGEDHELDAGGKPCTYRYLNVALEDALDRDAFRERVIAPVRAWLDR
;
A
#
# COMPACT_ATOMS: atom_id res chain seq x y z
N MET A 1 18.14 14.39 -37.34
CA MET A 1 18.44 13.21 -36.50
C MET A 1 18.13 13.57 -35.06
N ILE A 2 17.30 12.78 -34.39
CA ILE A 2 17.08 12.94 -32.94
C ILE A 2 18.35 12.42 -32.27
N ALA A 3 18.99 13.26 -31.44
CA ALA A 3 20.18 12.85 -30.70
C ALA A 3 19.76 11.90 -29.58
N ILE A 4 20.11 10.62 -29.70
CA ILE A 4 19.86 9.62 -28.65
C ILE A 4 20.87 9.88 -27.51
N PRO A 5 20.44 10.04 -26.25
CA PRO A 5 21.35 10.19 -25.12
C PRO A 5 22.32 9.00 -25.01
N LYS A 6 23.60 9.27 -24.74
CA LYS A 6 24.64 8.24 -24.72
C LYS A 6 24.36 7.16 -23.65
N THR A 7 23.79 7.57 -22.54
CA THR A 7 23.32 6.70 -21.45
C THR A 7 22.26 5.70 -21.94
N LEU A 8 21.25 6.15 -22.69
CA LEU A 8 20.25 5.27 -23.31
C LEU A 8 20.87 4.37 -24.38
N GLU A 9 21.74 4.90 -25.23
CA GLU A 9 22.44 4.13 -26.26
C GLU A 9 23.24 2.97 -25.65
N ASN A 10 24.00 3.24 -24.58
CA ASN A 10 24.73 2.21 -23.85
C ASN A 10 23.79 1.18 -23.21
N ALA A 11 22.73 1.62 -22.53
CA ALA A 11 21.75 0.72 -21.92
C ALA A 11 21.05 -0.19 -22.94
N LEU A 12 20.77 0.32 -24.15
CA LEU A 12 20.24 -0.47 -25.26
C LEU A 12 21.24 -1.55 -25.70
N ARG A 13 22.51 -1.18 -25.91
CA ARG A 13 23.57 -2.11 -26.33
C ARG A 13 23.85 -3.19 -25.30
N ASP A 14 23.84 -2.82 -24.03
CA ASP A 14 24.08 -3.74 -22.92
C ASP A 14 22.83 -4.60 -22.60
N ARG A 15 21.72 -4.40 -23.34
CA ARG A 15 20.41 -5.09 -23.13
C ARG A 15 19.79 -4.85 -21.75
N TYR A 16 20.08 -3.71 -21.14
CA TYR A 16 19.52 -3.28 -19.86
C TYR A 16 18.17 -2.56 -20.01
N VAL A 17 17.78 -2.19 -21.23
CA VAL A 17 16.50 -1.52 -21.48
C VAL A 17 15.33 -2.50 -21.44
N VAL A 18 14.30 -2.14 -20.68
CA VAL A 18 13.00 -2.81 -20.67
C VAL A 18 11.96 -1.85 -21.27
N PRO A 19 11.40 -2.15 -22.46
CA PRO A 19 10.29 -1.40 -23.00
C PRO A 19 9.06 -1.50 -22.08
N PHE A 20 8.51 -0.34 -21.73
CA PHE A 20 7.25 -0.22 -20.98
C PHE A 20 6.18 0.39 -21.89
N VAL A 21 5.23 -0.44 -22.32
CA VAL A 21 4.27 -0.12 -23.37
C VAL A 21 2.92 0.29 -22.76
N GLY A 22 2.48 1.50 -23.10
CA GLY A 22 1.17 2.04 -22.73
C GLY A 22 0.16 2.04 -23.88
N ALA A 23 -1.05 2.54 -23.58
CA ALA A 23 -2.20 2.48 -24.51
C ALA A 23 -1.91 3.15 -25.86
N GLY A 24 -1.01 4.13 -25.94
CA GLY A 24 -0.65 4.80 -27.18
C GLY A 24 -0.14 3.86 -28.29
N VAL A 25 0.46 2.71 -27.93
CA VAL A 25 0.85 1.69 -28.92
C VAL A 25 -0.37 0.95 -29.49
N SER A 26 -1.34 0.60 -28.66
CA SER A 26 -2.61 -0.01 -29.09
C SER A 26 -3.45 0.99 -29.90
N MET A 27 -3.47 2.26 -29.50
CA MET A 27 -4.21 3.34 -30.18
C MET A 27 -3.64 3.67 -31.58
N ALA A 28 -2.41 3.26 -31.88
CA ALA A 28 -1.82 3.38 -33.22
C ALA A 28 -2.34 2.32 -34.20
N ALA A 29 -2.98 1.25 -33.70
CA ALA A 29 -3.57 0.22 -34.53
C ALA A 29 -4.87 0.72 -35.18
N GLN A 30 -4.96 0.54 -36.49
CA GLN A 30 -6.06 0.99 -37.33
C GLN A 30 -6.64 -0.17 -38.12
N ASP A 31 -7.90 -0.04 -38.52
CA ASP A 31 -8.52 -0.91 -39.50
C ASP A 31 -8.14 -0.48 -40.93
N ARG A 32 -8.70 -1.17 -41.93
CA ARG A 32 -8.41 -0.89 -43.35
C ARG A 32 -8.99 0.45 -43.84
N ASN A 33 -9.88 1.07 -43.07
CA ASN A 33 -10.47 2.37 -43.35
C ASN A 33 -9.68 3.51 -42.67
N GLY A 34 -8.65 3.18 -41.89
CA GLY A 34 -7.85 4.13 -41.12
C GLY A 34 -8.50 4.51 -39.77
N GLU A 35 -9.57 3.83 -39.36
CA GLU A 35 -10.20 4.04 -38.07
C GLU A 35 -9.46 3.28 -36.98
N ARG A 36 -9.41 3.87 -35.78
CA ARG A 36 -8.75 3.24 -34.63
C ARG A 36 -9.52 2.00 -34.19
N VAL A 37 -8.80 0.90 -33.94
CA VAL A 37 -9.42 -0.38 -33.55
C VAL A 37 -9.73 -0.46 -32.06
N PHE A 38 -8.81 0.04 -31.21
CA PHE A 38 -8.93 -0.06 -29.75
C PHE A 38 -9.50 1.22 -29.13
N PRO A 39 -10.38 1.10 -28.12
CA PRO A 39 -10.94 2.26 -27.46
C PRO A 39 -9.94 2.88 -26.47
N SER A 40 -10.04 4.19 -26.28
CA SER A 40 -9.56 4.87 -25.08
C SER A 40 -10.39 4.49 -23.86
N TRP A 41 -9.92 4.85 -22.66
CA TRP A 41 -10.69 4.67 -21.41
C TRP A 41 -12.07 5.33 -21.45
N ALA A 42 -12.15 6.54 -22.02
CA ALA A 42 -13.42 7.25 -22.18
C ALA A 42 -14.35 6.48 -23.14
N GLU A 43 -13.87 6.08 -24.32
CA GLU A 43 -14.67 5.35 -25.30
C GLU A 43 -15.13 3.98 -24.78
N LEU A 44 -14.27 3.26 -24.04
CA LEU A 44 -14.60 2.00 -23.40
C LEU A 44 -15.72 2.19 -22.36
N LEU A 45 -15.61 3.17 -21.47
CA LEU A 45 -16.60 3.34 -20.40
C LEU A 45 -17.90 3.99 -20.90
N SER A 46 -17.84 4.83 -21.91
CA SER A 46 -19.03 5.31 -22.63
C SER A 46 -19.74 4.17 -23.35
N GLY A 47 -19.01 3.28 -24.01
CA GLY A 47 -19.58 2.06 -24.60
C GLY A 47 -20.25 1.16 -23.55
N ALA A 48 -19.66 1.07 -22.36
CA ALA A 48 -20.24 0.35 -21.25
C ALA A 48 -21.57 0.99 -20.75
N ALA A 49 -21.61 2.32 -20.63
CA ALA A 49 -22.83 3.04 -20.26
C ALA A 49 -23.96 2.85 -21.29
N THR A 50 -23.63 2.90 -22.60
CA THR A 50 -24.58 2.60 -23.67
C THR A 50 -25.17 1.20 -23.51
N ARG A 51 -24.33 0.19 -23.28
CA ARG A 51 -24.79 -1.19 -23.12
C ARG A 51 -25.69 -1.35 -21.90
N LEU A 52 -25.37 -0.69 -20.78
CA LEU A 52 -26.24 -0.67 -19.61
C LEU A 52 -27.62 -0.08 -19.93
N ARG A 53 -27.70 0.97 -20.77
CA ARG A 53 -28.99 1.52 -21.19
C ARG A 53 -29.80 0.59 -22.08
N GLU A 54 -29.14 -0.06 -23.03
CA GLU A 54 -29.77 -1.07 -23.91
C GLU A 54 -30.39 -2.20 -23.08
N ASP A 55 -29.71 -2.60 -21.99
CA ASP A 55 -30.16 -3.61 -21.05
C ASP A 55 -31.21 -3.09 -20.03
N GLY A 56 -31.68 -1.85 -20.17
CA GLY A 56 -32.69 -1.23 -19.31
C GLY A 56 -32.17 -0.70 -17.96
N LYS A 57 -30.86 -0.74 -17.73
CA LYS A 57 -30.17 -0.32 -16.48
C LYS A 57 -29.77 1.15 -16.51
N ARG A 58 -30.78 2.01 -16.65
CA ARG A 58 -30.60 3.47 -16.77
C ARG A 58 -29.91 4.11 -15.56
N PRO A 59 -30.26 3.77 -14.29
CA PRO A 59 -29.60 4.36 -13.13
C PRO A 59 -28.09 4.12 -13.13
N GLU A 60 -27.66 2.89 -13.41
CA GLU A 60 -26.25 2.51 -13.45
C GLU A 60 -25.52 3.20 -14.60
N ALA A 61 -26.12 3.24 -15.79
CA ALA A 61 -25.55 3.97 -16.93
C ALA A 61 -25.33 5.45 -16.62
N ASN A 62 -26.29 6.10 -15.96
CA ASN A 62 -26.18 7.51 -15.60
C ASN A 62 -25.06 7.77 -14.59
N VAL A 63 -24.80 6.84 -13.67
CA VAL A 63 -23.65 6.96 -12.74
C VAL A 63 -22.33 6.90 -13.51
N VAL A 64 -22.18 5.93 -14.42
CA VAL A 64 -20.97 5.81 -15.25
C VAL A 64 -20.72 7.09 -16.03
N GLU A 65 -21.75 7.64 -16.70
CA GLU A 65 -21.61 8.87 -17.47
C GLU A 65 -21.31 10.10 -16.61
N GLY A 66 -22.00 10.25 -15.48
CA GLY A 66 -21.71 11.34 -14.56
C GLY A 66 -20.27 11.33 -14.04
N LEU A 67 -19.65 10.15 -13.91
CA LEU A 67 -18.23 10.01 -13.56
C LEU A 67 -17.28 10.37 -14.71
N LEU A 68 -17.71 10.17 -15.96
CA LEU A 68 -16.96 10.53 -17.17
C LEU A 68 -17.07 12.02 -17.53
N GLU A 69 -18.19 12.68 -17.18
CA GLU A 69 -18.45 14.10 -17.45
C GLU A 69 -17.73 15.05 -16.48
N LYS A 70 -17.12 14.53 -15.40
CA LYS A 70 -16.33 15.33 -14.47
C LYS A 70 -15.20 16.05 -15.20
N ARG A 71 -14.83 17.25 -14.72
CA ARG A 71 -13.65 18.00 -15.21
C ARG A 71 -12.39 17.14 -15.26
N THR A 72 -12.24 16.25 -14.28
CA THR A 72 -11.26 15.16 -14.29
C THR A 72 -12.05 13.85 -14.19
N PRO A 73 -12.18 13.08 -15.28
CA PRO A 73 -12.93 11.83 -15.30
C PRO A 73 -12.41 10.82 -14.28
N ASP A 74 -13.32 10.14 -13.58
CA ASP A 74 -12.99 9.10 -12.62
C ASP A 74 -13.16 7.71 -13.24
N TYR A 75 -12.17 7.32 -14.05
CA TYR A 75 -12.24 6.09 -14.84
C TYR A 75 -12.30 4.82 -13.98
N PHE A 76 -11.66 4.82 -12.81
CA PHE A 76 -11.64 3.64 -11.94
C PHE A 76 -13.02 3.42 -11.31
N GLU A 77 -13.63 4.46 -10.73
CA GLU A 77 -14.99 4.33 -10.20
C GLU A 77 -16.01 4.05 -11.32
N ALA A 78 -15.87 4.69 -12.48
CA ALA A 78 -16.74 4.42 -13.62
C ALA A 78 -16.67 2.95 -14.06
N ALA A 79 -15.47 2.36 -14.10
CA ALA A 79 -15.29 0.93 -14.35
C ALA A 79 -15.92 0.05 -13.28
N ARG A 80 -15.81 0.43 -12.00
CA ARG A 80 -16.44 -0.31 -10.89
C ARG A 80 -17.96 -0.35 -11.05
N TYR A 81 -18.59 0.79 -11.28
CA TYR A 81 -20.03 0.89 -11.49
C TYR A 81 -20.47 0.16 -12.77
N ALA A 82 -19.69 0.25 -13.85
CA ALA A 82 -19.98 -0.49 -15.08
C ALA A 82 -19.95 -2.01 -14.85
N ARG A 83 -18.92 -2.51 -14.14
CA ARG A 83 -18.80 -3.93 -13.78
C ARG A 83 -19.96 -4.40 -12.89
N GLU A 84 -20.29 -3.65 -11.84
CA GLU A 84 -21.39 -3.97 -10.93
C GLU A 84 -22.74 -3.97 -11.66
N GLY A 85 -23.00 -2.95 -12.48
CA GLY A 85 -24.22 -2.84 -13.25
C GLY A 85 -24.37 -3.96 -14.27
N MET A 86 -23.31 -4.35 -14.99
CA MET A 86 -23.38 -5.41 -16.00
C MET A 86 -23.34 -6.82 -15.42
N GLY A 87 -22.78 -6.99 -14.22
CA GLY A 87 -22.54 -8.30 -13.62
C GLY A 87 -21.71 -9.20 -14.56
N PRO A 88 -22.12 -10.46 -14.81
CA PRO A 88 -21.39 -11.37 -15.71
C PRO A 88 -21.21 -10.86 -17.14
N GLY A 89 -22.08 -9.95 -17.60
CA GLY A 89 -21.99 -9.34 -18.93
C GLY A 89 -20.74 -8.49 -19.14
N TRP A 90 -20.14 -7.98 -18.06
CA TRP A 90 -18.93 -7.16 -18.08
C TRP A 90 -17.77 -7.82 -18.84
N TYR A 91 -17.51 -9.10 -18.55
CA TYR A 91 -16.40 -9.82 -19.18
C TYR A 91 -16.63 -10.07 -20.66
N ARG A 92 -17.89 -10.25 -21.07
CA ARG A 92 -18.24 -10.37 -22.49
C ARG A 92 -18.00 -9.03 -23.20
N TYR A 93 -18.49 -7.94 -22.62
CA TYR A 93 -18.30 -6.59 -23.12
C TYR A 93 -16.81 -6.26 -23.30
N LEU A 94 -15.99 -6.53 -22.29
CA LEU A 94 -14.55 -6.28 -22.38
C LEU A 94 -13.88 -7.07 -23.52
N ARG A 95 -14.25 -8.34 -23.74
CA ARG A 95 -13.69 -9.13 -24.86
C ARG A 95 -14.09 -8.54 -26.20
N GLU A 96 -15.35 -8.15 -26.35
CA GLU A 96 -15.85 -7.52 -27.58
C GLU A 96 -15.12 -6.19 -27.89
N ALA A 97 -14.79 -5.43 -26.85
CA ALA A 97 -14.13 -4.13 -26.99
C ALA A 97 -12.60 -4.21 -27.14
N LEU A 98 -11.95 -5.19 -26.49
CA LEU A 98 -10.48 -5.22 -26.33
C LEU A 98 -9.79 -6.40 -27.02
N ASP A 99 -10.55 -7.37 -27.54
CA ASP A 99 -10.01 -8.53 -28.29
C ASP A 99 -10.62 -8.60 -29.71
N PRO A 100 -10.43 -7.56 -30.54
CA PRO A 100 -10.95 -7.55 -31.90
C PRO A 100 -10.29 -8.68 -32.72
N PRO A 101 -11.03 -9.33 -33.63
CA PRO A 101 -10.45 -10.32 -34.53
C PRO A 101 -9.27 -9.75 -35.33
N SER A 102 -8.20 -10.53 -35.48
CA SER A 102 -6.96 -10.09 -36.13
C SER A 102 -7.15 -9.51 -37.55
N HIS A 103 -8.13 -10.03 -38.31
CA HIS A 103 -8.43 -9.56 -39.66
C HIS A 103 -9.01 -8.13 -39.71
N ARG A 104 -9.52 -7.62 -38.57
CA ARG A 104 -10.01 -6.24 -38.44
C ARG A 104 -8.86 -5.24 -38.34
N ILE A 105 -7.68 -5.67 -37.91
CA ILE A 105 -6.49 -4.82 -37.78
C ILE A 105 -5.77 -4.79 -39.14
N ASP A 106 -5.49 -3.60 -39.67
CA ASP A 106 -4.61 -3.43 -40.83
C ASP A 106 -3.18 -3.75 -40.42
N PRO A 107 -2.53 -4.79 -41.01
CA PRO A 107 -1.16 -5.15 -40.67
C PRO A 107 -0.16 -4.00 -40.86
N ARG A 108 -0.44 -2.99 -41.70
CA ARG A 108 0.44 -1.83 -41.91
C ARG A 108 0.45 -0.89 -40.71
N SER A 109 -0.65 -0.86 -39.94
CA SER A 109 -0.77 -0.04 -38.73
C SER A 109 0.02 -0.59 -37.54
N LEU A 110 0.45 -1.86 -37.59
CA LEU A 110 1.25 -2.53 -36.55
C LEU A 110 2.72 -2.08 -36.49
N SER A 111 3.12 -1.10 -37.30
CA SER A 111 4.52 -0.66 -37.42
C SER A 111 5.16 -0.24 -36.10
N LEU A 112 4.41 0.44 -35.22
CA LEU A 112 4.91 0.83 -33.89
C LEU A 112 5.10 -0.38 -32.97
N ALA A 113 4.12 -1.27 -32.89
CA ALA A 113 4.20 -2.48 -32.07
C ALA A 113 5.33 -3.42 -32.57
N ARG A 114 5.55 -3.51 -33.90
CA ARG A 114 6.69 -4.20 -34.49
C ARG A 114 8.02 -3.55 -34.12
N ALA A 115 8.09 -2.22 -34.15
CA ALA A 115 9.30 -1.49 -33.76
C ALA A 115 9.66 -1.73 -32.28
N VAL A 116 8.67 -1.90 -31.39
CA VAL A 116 8.93 -2.30 -29.99
C VAL A 116 9.68 -3.63 -29.93
N TRP A 117 9.27 -4.63 -30.71
CA TRP A 117 9.96 -5.93 -30.78
C TRP A 117 11.34 -5.89 -31.42
N GLN A 118 11.68 -4.81 -32.13
CA GLN A 118 13.01 -4.60 -32.71
C GLN A 118 14.02 -4.03 -31.69
N LEU A 119 13.54 -3.54 -30.54
CA LEU A 119 14.42 -3.15 -29.44
C LEU A 119 15.21 -4.38 -28.93
N PRO A 120 16.45 -4.21 -28.45
CA PRO A 120 17.32 -5.31 -28.03
C PRO A 120 16.92 -5.93 -26.67
N SER A 121 15.63 -6.17 -26.46
CA SER A 121 15.07 -6.74 -25.23
C SER A 121 14.07 -7.84 -25.56
N LYS A 122 14.14 -8.95 -24.81
CA LYS A 122 13.16 -10.04 -24.92
C LYS A 122 11.95 -9.81 -24.00
N LEU A 123 12.07 -8.92 -23.02
CA LEU A 123 11.03 -8.62 -22.05
C LEU A 123 10.38 -7.29 -22.42
N VAL A 124 9.05 -7.27 -22.54
CA VAL A 124 8.24 -6.06 -22.63
C VAL A 124 7.28 -6.05 -21.44
N ILE A 125 7.15 -4.92 -20.75
CA ILE A 125 6.15 -4.74 -19.69
C ILE A 125 5.03 -3.88 -20.26
N THR A 126 3.78 -4.19 -19.94
CA THR A 126 2.64 -3.38 -20.37
C THR A 126 1.54 -3.31 -19.32
N THR A 127 0.82 -2.20 -19.30
CA THR A 127 -0.44 -2.02 -18.57
C THR A 127 -1.66 -2.21 -19.47
N ASN A 128 -1.46 -2.56 -20.74
CA ASN A 128 -2.55 -2.73 -21.70
C ASN A 128 -3.12 -4.14 -21.61
N TYR A 129 -4.43 -4.24 -21.87
CA TYR A 129 -5.17 -5.49 -21.77
C TYR A 129 -5.26 -6.25 -23.09
N ASP A 130 -5.09 -5.55 -24.22
CA ASP A 130 -5.26 -6.08 -25.56
C ASP A 130 -4.06 -6.94 -26.02
N GLN A 131 -4.20 -7.51 -27.23
CA GLN A 131 -3.22 -8.42 -27.83
C GLN A 131 -2.35 -7.77 -28.90
N ILE A 132 -2.20 -6.44 -28.92
CA ILE A 132 -1.50 -5.76 -30.01
C ILE A 132 -0.04 -6.20 -30.16
N LEU A 133 0.65 -6.44 -29.03
CA LEU A 133 2.03 -6.92 -29.03
C LEU A 133 2.14 -8.35 -29.57
N ARG A 134 1.13 -9.20 -29.32
CA ARG A 134 1.04 -10.55 -29.90
C ARG A 134 0.81 -10.50 -31.41
N HIS A 135 -0.07 -9.62 -31.88
CA HIS A 135 -0.35 -9.46 -33.32
C HIS A 135 0.83 -8.86 -34.10
N ALA A 136 1.75 -8.19 -33.42
CA ALA A 136 2.94 -7.61 -34.04
C ALA A 136 4.07 -8.63 -34.30
N LEU A 137 4.00 -9.84 -33.71
CA LEU A 137 4.99 -10.90 -33.93
C LEU A 137 4.68 -11.69 -35.20
N ASP A 138 5.74 -12.17 -35.85
CA ASP A 138 5.63 -13.05 -37.01
C ASP A 138 5.11 -14.44 -36.61
N ASP A 139 5.59 -14.98 -35.47
CA ASP A 139 5.06 -16.20 -34.84
C ASP A 139 4.49 -15.87 -33.44
N PRO A 140 3.16 -15.66 -33.33
CA PRO A 140 2.51 -15.42 -32.05
C PRO A 140 2.59 -16.58 -31.04
N ASN A 141 2.93 -17.80 -31.47
CA ASN A 141 3.04 -18.94 -30.56
C ASN A 141 4.36 -18.96 -29.78
N ASP A 142 5.36 -18.21 -30.24
CA ASP A 142 6.63 -18.04 -29.52
C ASP A 142 6.49 -17.08 -28.32
N LEU A 143 5.44 -16.27 -28.30
CA LEU A 143 5.19 -15.29 -27.24
C LEU A 143 4.80 -15.94 -25.92
N VAL A 144 5.58 -15.68 -24.88
CA VAL A 144 5.21 -15.94 -23.48
C VAL A 144 4.48 -14.72 -22.92
N GLN A 145 3.30 -14.94 -22.33
CA GLN A 145 2.51 -13.88 -21.68
C GLN A 145 2.39 -14.17 -20.19
N LEU A 146 2.90 -13.26 -19.36
CA LEU A 146 2.87 -13.38 -17.91
C LEU A 146 1.75 -12.50 -17.35
N SER A 147 0.91 -13.09 -16.49
CA SER A 147 -0.06 -12.36 -15.68
C SER A 147 0.60 -11.80 -14.41
N VAL A 148 -0.12 -10.91 -13.73
CA VAL A 148 0.29 -10.31 -12.45
C VAL A 148 0.56 -11.34 -11.32
N ASP A 149 -0.01 -12.54 -11.41
CA ASP A 149 0.12 -13.61 -10.41
C ASP A 149 1.08 -14.75 -10.82
N ALA A 150 1.84 -14.59 -11.90
CA ALA A 150 2.78 -15.59 -12.43
C ALA A 150 4.10 -15.67 -11.62
N THR A 151 4.00 -16.00 -10.33
CA THR A 151 5.11 -15.85 -9.36
C THR A 151 6.41 -16.58 -9.73
N ALA A 152 6.34 -17.79 -10.27
CA ALA A 152 7.51 -18.57 -10.66
C ALA A 152 8.21 -17.95 -11.89
N GLU A 153 7.42 -17.54 -12.88
CA GLU A 153 7.89 -16.90 -14.10
C GLU A 153 8.43 -15.51 -13.83
N LEU A 154 7.83 -14.75 -12.92
CA LEU A 154 8.37 -13.47 -12.44
C LEU A 154 9.72 -13.67 -11.77
N SER A 155 9.91 -14.75 -11.00
CA SER A 155 11.20 -15.09 -10.41
C SER A 155 12.26 -15.41 -11.47
N ALA A 156 11.90 -16.17 -12.51
CA ALA A 156 12.79 -16.46 -13.65
C ALA A 156 13.14 -15.19 -14.45
N MET A 157 12.16 -14.32 -14.67
CA MET A 157 12.35 -13.00 -15.30
C MET A 157 13.39 -12.16 -14.54
N LEU A 158 13.32 -12.10 -13.22
CA LEU A 158 14.27 -11.34 -12.40
C LEU A 158 15.69 -11.91 -12.41
N ARG A 159 15.87 -13.18 -12.79
CA ARG A 159 17.17 -13.84 -12.96
C ARG A 159 17.71 -13.77 -14.40
N ASP A 160 17.06 -13.01 -15.28
CA ASP A 160 17.39 -12.96 -16.71
C ASP A 160 17.28 -14.32 -17.43
N GLU A 161 16.44 -15.23 -16.93
CA GLU A 161 16.21 -16.56 -17.51
C GLU A 161 15.16 -16.54 -18.65
N ILE A 162 14.99 -15.39 -19.33
CA ILE A 162 14.06 -15.24 -20.45
C ILE A 162 14.74 -15.61 -21.77
N ASP A 163 14.29 -16.71 -22.38
CA ASP A 163 14.81 -17.21 -23.64
C ASP A 163 13.98 -16.81 -24.87
N ARG A 164 12.70 -16.49 -24.68
CA ARG A 164 11.72 -16.15 -25.73
C ARG A 164 11.11 -14.75 -25.57
N PRO A 165 10.53 -14.16 -26.63
CA PRO A 165 9.74 -12.94 -26.51
C PRO A 165 8.71 -13.09 -25.38
N THR A 166 8.75 -12.18 -24.41
CA THR A 166 7.95 -12.26 -23.21
C THR A 166 7.29 -10.92 -22.95
N VAL A 167 5.96 -10.93 -22.78
CA VAL A 167 5.20 -9.75 -22.32
C VAL A 167 4.73 -10.01 -20.91
N TRP A 168 5.09 -9.12 -19.99
CA TRP A 168 4.50 -9.08 -18.66
C TRP A 168 3.35 -8.06 -18.64
N HIS A 169 2.13 -8.57 -18.50
CA HIS A 169 0.92 -7.77 -18.37
C HIS A 169 0.68 -7.42 -16.92
N LEU A 170 1.19 -6.26 -16.50
CA LEU A 170 1.15 -5.78 -15.13
C LEU A 170 -0.29 -5.62 -14.61
N HIS A 171 -1.22 -5.20 -15.47
CA HIS A 171 -2.65 -5.06 -15.16
C HIS A 171 -3.52 -6.21 -15.69
N GLY A 172 -2.90 -7.34 -16.08
CA GLY A 172 -3.58 -8.46 -16.72
C GLY A 172 -3.89 -8.24 -18.20
N PHE A 173 -4.43 -9.27 -18.85
CA PHE A 173 -4.74 -9.28 -20.29
C PHE A 173 -6.07 -9.96 -20.60
N ILE A 174 -6.68 -9.62 -21.74
CA ILE A 174 -8.09 -9.83 -22.03
C ILE A 174 -8.52 -11.31 -22.16
N GLN A 175 -7.57 -12.20 -22.43
CA GLN A 175 -7.81 -13.66 -22.47
C GLN A 175 -8.06 -14.22 -21.07
N GLN A 176 -7.73 -13.47 -20.02
CA GLN A 176 -8.06 -13.76 -18.63
C GLN A 176 -8.83 -12.58 -18.01
N PRO A 177 -10.04 -12.26 -18.48
CA PRO A 177 -10.73 -11.01 -18.17
C PRO A 177 -11.05 -10.84 -16.68
N GLN A 178 -11.16 -11.94 -15.94
CA GLN A 178 -11.33 -11.96 -14.48
C GLN A 178 -10.09 -11.53 -13.69
N ARG A 179 -8.92 -11.44 -14.32
CA ARG A 179 -7.64 -11.01 -13.71
C ARG A 179 -7.26 -9.58 -14.12
N LEU A 180 -8.13 -8.86 -14.80
CA LEU A 180 -7.85 -7.49 -15.23
C LEU A 180 -7.92 -6.53 -14.04
N ILE A 181 -6.88 -5.70 -13.91
CA ILE A 181 -6.81 -4.63 -12.94
C ILE A 181 -7.32 -3.35 -13.61
N LEU A 182 -8.62 -3.13 -13.52
CA LEU A 182 -9.34 -2.04 -14.20
C LEU A 182 -10.19 -1.21 -13.20
N THR A 183 -10.52 -1.79 -12.04
CA THR A 183 -11.35 -1.19 -10.99
C THR A 183 -10.52 -0.86 -9.74
N PRO A 184 -11.02 0.02 -8.83
CA PRO A 184 -10.28 0.49 -7.66
C PRO A 184 -9.85 -0.64 -6.71
N ASP A 185 -10.64 -1.70 -6.59
CA ASP A 185 -10.28 -2.92 -5.86
C ASP A 185 -9.08 -3.64 -6.47
N GLY A 186 -9.05 -3.87 -7.78
CA GLY A 186 -7.89 -4.50 -8.44
C GLY A 186 -6.62 -3.66 -8.29
N TYR A 187 -6.73 -2.33 -8.39
CA TYR A 187 -5.61 -1.43 -8.16
C TYR A 187 -5.10 -1.46 -6.73
N ARG A 188 -6.00 -1.56 -5.74
CA ARG A 188 -5.61 -1.73 -4.32
C ARG A 188 -4.93 -3.08 -4.07
N GLU A 189 -5.28 -4.13 -4.80
CA GLU A 189 -4.63 -5.44 -4.68
C GLU A 189 -3.17 -5.45 -5.18
N LEU A 190 -2.86 -4.60 -6.19
CA LEU A 190 -1.52 -4.47 -6.76
C LEU A 190 -0.68 -3.37 -6.09
N TYR A 191 -1.29 -2.22 -5.81
CA TYR A 191 -0.66 -1.06 -5.18
C TYR A 191 -1.39 -0.67 -3.88
N PRO A 192 -1.35 -1.52 -2.83
CA PRO A 192 -2.02 -1.19 -1.58
C PRO A 192 -1.34 -0.03 -0.87
N SER A 193 -2.11 0.66 -0.03
CA SER A 193 -1.59 1.74 0.82
C SER A 193 -0.75 1.23 2.00
N GLN A 194 -0.78 -0.08 2.28
CA GLN A 194 -0.05 -0.78 3.33
C GLN A 194 0.64 -2.02 2.73
N GLU A 195 1.92 -2.27 3.03
CA GLU A 195 2.70 -3.33 2.37
C GLU A 195 2.35 -4.76 2.86
N ASP A 196 1.67 -4.89 3.99
CA ASP A 196 1.34 -6.17 4.62
C ASP A 196 0.10 -6.87 4.02
N GLU A 197 -0.65 -6.19 3.15
CA GLU A 197 -1.90 -6.70 2.53
C GLU A 197 -1.81 -6.87 1.00
N VAL A 198 -0.60 -6.87 0.42
CA VAL A 198 -0.44 -6.92 -1.05
C VAL A 198 -0.79 -8.32 -1.58
N ARG A 199 -1.95 -8.46 -2.22
CA ARG A 199 -2.35 -9.70 -2.92
C ARG A 199 -1.33 -10.07 -4.01
N TYR A 200 -0.87 -9.09 -4.79
CA TYR A 200 0.12 -9.28 -5.85
C TYR A 200 1.55 -8.89 -5.43
N ARG A 201 1.97 -9.30 -4.22
CA ARG A 201 3.27 -8.91 -3.64
C ARG A 201 4.46 -9.21 -4.56
N ALA A 202 4.47 -10.40 -5.18
CA ALA A 202 5.56 -10.80 -6.06
C ALA A 202 5.68 -9.87 -7.29
N ALA A 203 4.56 -9.50 -7.91
CA ALA A 203 4.54 -8.55 -9.03
C ALA A 203 5.01 -7.17 -8.60
N LEU A 204 4.53 -6.66 -7.47
CA LEU A 204 4.95 -5.35 -6.98
C LEU A 204 6.46 -5.31 -6.68
N GLN A 205 6.99 -6.36 -6.05
CA GLN A 205 8.42 -6.49 -5.78
C GLN A 205 9.24 -6.63 -7.06
N ALA A 206 8.77 -7.43 -8.03
CA ALA A 206 9.41 -7.57 -9.33
C ALA A 206 9.45 -6.23 -10.09
N LEU A 207 8.36 -5.46 -10.06
CA LEU A 207 8.29 -4.13 -10.67
C LEU A 207 9.32 -3.19 -10.04
N ARG A 208 9.33 -3.10 -8.70
CA ARG A 208 10.27 -2.24 -7.96
C ARG A 208 11.72 -2.65 -8.21
N HIS A 209 12.01 -3.95 -8.26
CA HIS A 209 13.34 -4.44 -8.61
C HIS A 209 13.75 -4.02 -10.02
N LEU A 210 12.87 -4.20 -11.01
CA LEU A 210 13.19 -3.83 -12.38
C LEU A 210 13.34 -2.31 -12.55
N LEU A 211 12.53 -1.50 -11.88
CA LEU A 211 12.71 -0.04 -11.82
C LEU A 211 14.06 0.35 -11.21
N ALA A 212 14.56 -0.39 -10.21
CA ALA A 212 15.85 -0.11 -9.61
C ALA A 212 17.04 -0.60 -10.45
N ALA A 213 16.88 -1.75 -11.13
CA ALA A 213 17.98 -2.48 -11.77
C ALA A 213 18.07 -2.29 -13.30
N ARG A 214 17.04 -1.74 -13.94
CA ARG A 214 16.94 -1.61 -15.41
C ARG A 214 16.59 -0.18 -15.83
N THR A 215 16.83 0.10 -17.10
CA THR A 215 16.38 1.34 -17.73
C THR A 215 15.02 1.11 -18.39
N PHE A 216 13.95 1.73 -17.87
CA PHE A 216 12.65 1.66 -18.50
C PHE A 216 12.59 2.62 -19.68
N LEU A 217 12.04 2.16 -20.80
CA LEU A 217 11.71 3.00 -21.95
C LEU A 217 10.19 3.04 -22.13
N PHE A 218 9.56 4.11 -21.68
CA PHE A 218 8.11 4.33 -21.77
C PHE A 218 7.70 4.74 -23.20
N ILE A 219 6.87 3.91 -23.84
CA ILE A 219 6.39 4.10 -25.21
C ILE A 219 4.86 4.12 -25.20
N GLY A 220 4.26 5.23 -25.64
CA GLY A 220 2.80 5.37 -25.67
C GLY A 220 2.15 5.38 -24.27
N PHE A 221 2.91 5.75 -23.23
CA PHE A 221 2.45 5.78 -21.84
C PHE A 221 2.51 7.21 -21.31
N SER A 222 1.38 7.72 -20.80
CA SER A 222 1.28 9.09 -20.28
C SER A 222 1.66 9.21 -18.81
N LEU A 223 1.74 8.09 -18.06
CA LEU A 223 2.02 8.09 -16.63
C LEU A 223 0.98 8.90 -15.82
N ASP A 224 -0.27 8.92 -16.29
CA ASP A 224 -1.39 9.53 -15.56
C ASP A 224 -1.90 8.65 -14.40
N ASP A 225 -1.45 7.40 -14.37
CA ASP A 225 -1.68 6.48 -13.26
C ASP A 225 -0.82 6.90 -12.05
N ALA A 226 -1.45 7.62 -11.12
CA ALA A 226 -0.79 8.10 -9.92
C ALA A 226 -0.25 6.95 -9.04
N LEU A 227 -0.89 5.78 -9.03
CA LEU A 227 -0.44 4.64 -8.20
C LEU A 227 0.85 4.06 -8.75
N PHE A 228 0.97 3.94 -10.08
CA PHE A 228 2.21 3.55 -10.73
C PHE A 228 3.30 4.61 -10.57
N GLY A 229 2.98 5.90 -10.78
CA GLY A 229 3.92 7.01 -10.58
C GLY A 229 4.50 7.05 -9.16
N ASN A 230 3.68 6.75 -8.15
CA ASN A 230 4.14 6.61 -6.77
C ASN A 230 5.16 5.48 -6.59
N GLN A 231 5.10 4.40 -7.36
CA GLN A 231 6.10 3.32 -7.28
C GLN A 231 7.46 3.78 -7.83
N ILE A 232 7.47 4.55 -8.92
CA ILE A 232 8.70 5.14 -9.45
C ILE A 232 9.29 6.11 -8.41
N ALA A 233 8.47 7.01 -7.85
CA ALA A 233 8.90 7.95 -6.81
C ALA A 233 9.47 7.21 -5.59
N TRP A 234 8.81 6.14 -5.14
CA TRP A 234 9.27 5.31 -4.03
C TRP A 234 10.63 4.66 -4.32
N VAL A 235 10.85 4.11 -5.52
CA VAL A 235 12.14 3.53 -5.91
C VAL A 235 13.22 4.63 -5.96
N GLN A 236 12.92 5.77 -6.60
CA GLN A 236 13.85 6.90 -6.66
C GLN A 236 14.28 7.34 -5.25
N GLU A 237 13.33 7.47 -4.31
CA GLU A 237 13.59 7.84 -2.92
C GLU A 237 14.40 6.77 -2.18
N ALA A 238 13.99 5.49 -2.27
CA ALA A 238 14.63 4.37 -1.58
C ALA A 238 16.11 4.19 -1.96
N PHE A 239 16.47 4.54 -3.21
CA PHE A 239 17.84 4.48 -3.71
C PHE A 239 18.54 5.85 -3.74
N GLY A 240 18.04 6.85 -3.01
CA GLY A 240 18.69 8.15 -2.86
C GLY A 240 18.89 8.92 -4.18
N GLY A 241 18.00 8.71 -5.15
CA GLY A 241 18.07 9.29 -6.50
C GLY A 241 19.00 8.55 -7.48
N ALA A 242 19.61 7.42 -7.08
CA ALA A 242 20.49 6.64 -7.95
C ALA A 242 19.75 5.66 -8.89
N ALA A 243 18.43 5.50 -8.75
CA ALA A 243 17.63 4.70 -9.67
C ALA A 243 17.39 5.46 -10.98
N GLY A 244 17.71 4.83 -12.11
CA GLY A 244 17.59 5.41 -13.45
C GLY A 244 18.93 5.73 -14.13
N PRO A 245 18.93 6.54 -15.20
CA PRO A 245 17.76 7.19 -15.78
C PRO A 245 16.81 6.20 -16.47
N HIS A 246 15.53 6.52 -16.42
CA HIS A 246 14.48 5.98 -17.28
C HIS A 246 14.16 6.99 -18.38
N TYR A 247 13.52 6.53 -19.44
CA TYR A 247 13.28 7.33 -20.64
C TYR A 247 11.82 7.30 -21.05
N MET A 248 11.25 8.45 -21.38
CA MET A 248 9.88 8.57 -21.84
C MET A 248 9.82 9.26 -23.20
N LEU A 249 9.19 8.60 -24.17
CA LEU A 249 8.91 9.20 -25.47
C LEU A 249 7.72 10.15 -25.33
N VAL A 250 7.91 11.42 -25.71
CA VAL A 250 6.88 12.47 -25.57
C VAL A 250 6.76 13.28 -26.85
N ARG A 251 5.57 13.78 -27.19
CA ARG A 251 5.45 14.69 -28.34
C ARG A 251 6.14 16.01 -28.01
N ALA A 252 6.84 16.59 -28.98
CA ALA A 252 7.64 17.79 -28.79
C ALA A 252 6.83 18.96 -28.20
N HIS A 253 5.58 19.13 -28.63
CA HIS A 253 4.69 20.17 -28.11
C HIS A 253 4.16 19.90 -26.68
N GLU A 254 4.17 18.64 -26.23
CA GLU A 254 3.73 18.22 -24.87
C GLU A 254 4.89 18.15 -23.88
N LEU A 255 6.13 18.36 -24.34
CA LEU A 255 7.33 18.20 -23.53
C LEU A 255 7.28 19.07 -22.27
N ARG A 256 6.92 20.35 -22.41
CA ARG A 256 6.87 21.30 -21.27
C ARG A 256 5.82 20.89 -20.24
N ASP A 257 4.65 20.48 -20.70
CA ASP A 257 3.56 20.06 -19.81
C ASP A 257 3.91 18.75 -19.10
N SER A 258 4.55 17.82 -19.81
CA SER A 258 5.03 16.55 -19.24
C SER A 258 6.12 16.78 -18.20
N GLN A 259 7.10 17.66 -18.48
CA GLN A 259 8.13 18.06 -17.53
C GLN A 259 7.54 18.73 -16.27
N ARG A 260 6.53 19.58 -16.44
CA ARG A 260 5.85 20.23 -15.30
C ARG A 260 5.10 19.20 -14.45
N ARG A 261 4.37 18.27 -15.09
CA ARG A 261 3.54 17.27 -14.40
C ARG A 261 4.39 16.23 -13.66
N LEU A 262 5.52 15.83 -14.25
CA LEU A 262 6.41 14.79 -13.72
C LEU A 262 7.67 15.35 -13.07
N LYS A 263 7.66 16.63 -12.66
CA LYS A 263 8.83 17.34 -12.10
C LYS A 263 9.48 16.63 -10.90
N ASP A 264 8.70 15.86 -10.15
CA ASP A 264 9.14 15.17 -8.93
C ASP A 264 9.76 13.78 -9.24
N LEU A 265 9.64 13.31 -10.49
CA LEU A 265 10.26 12.08 -11.01
C LEU A 265 11.53 12.41 -11.80
N SER A 266 12.56 12.92 -11.11
CA SER A 266 13.83 13.33 -11.72
C SER A 266 14.61 12.19 -12.39
N CYS A 267 14.29 10.93 -12.06
CA CYS A 267 14.84 9.76 -12.74
C CYS A 267 14.32 9.57 -14.18
N ILE A 268 13.31 10.32 -14.63
CA ILE A 268 12.76 10.21 -16.00
C ILE A 268 13.31 11.31 -16.90
N GLU A 269 14.02 10.91 -17.95
CA GLU A 269 14.44 11.76 -19.04
C GLU A 269 13.47 11.66 -20.23
N PHE A 270 13.22 12.78 -20.90
CA PHE A 270 12.25 12.86 -22.00
C PHE A 270 12.95 12.83 -23.36
N LEU A 271 12.49 11.97 -24.26
CA LEU A 271 12.86 11.99 -25.67
C LEU A 271 11.71 12.57 -26.51
N PRO A 272 11.84 13.80 -27.00
CA PRO A 272 10.80 14.41 -27.82
C PRO A 272 10.74 13.79 -29.22
N PHE A 273 9.54 13.66 -29.77
CA PHE A 273 9.28 13.33 -31.17
C PHE A 273 8.22 14.26 -31.77
N GLU A 274 8.25 14.47 -33.09
CA GLU A 274 7.41 15.47 -33.75
C GLU A 274 5.91 15.11 -33.75
N GLY A 275 5.58 13.86 -34.08
CA GLY A 275 4.19 13.41 -34.17
C GLY A 275 4.03 11.90 -34.18
N PHE A 276 2.79 11.43 -33.98
CA PHE A 276 2.45 10.02 -34.06
C PHE A 276 2.61 9.47 -35.49
N GLY A 277 2.60 8.14 -35.62
CA GLY A 277 2.82 7.47 -36.90
C GLY A 277 4.32 7.43 -37.25
N ALA A 278 4.66 7.80 -38.49
CA ALA A 278 6.01 7.64 -39.03
C ALA A 278 7.13 8.26 -38.16
N PRO A 279 7.00 9.48 -37.57
CA PRO A 279 8.08 10.05 -36.76
C PRO A 279 8.36 9.24 -35.48
N LEU A 280 7.31 8.82 -34.77
CA LEU A 280 7.45 7.97 -33.58
C LEU A 280 8.02 6.59 -33.93
N VAL A 281 7.51 5.96 -35.00
CA VAL A 281 8.00 4.66 -35.47
C VAL A 281 9.49 4.75 -35.83
N ALA A 282 9.89 5.77 -36.57
CA ALA A 282 11.29 5.98 -36.96
C ALA A 282 12.20 6.19 -35.74
N LEU A 283 11.73 6.89 -34.70
CA LEU A 283 12.47 7.04 -33.45
C LEU A 283 12.67 5.68 -32.76
N VAL A 284 11.61 4.89 -32.58
CA VAL A 284 11.72 3.57 -31.93
C VAL A 284 12.61 2.62 -32.74
N GLN A 285 12.52 2.66 -34.07
CA GLN A 285 13.41 1.89 -34.97
C GLN A 285 14.87 2.34 -34.84
N ALA A 286 15.13 3.65 -34.74
CA ALA A 286 16.48 4.17 -34.53
C ALA A 286 17.07 3.73 -33.17
N LEU A 287 16.25 3.71 -32.11
CA LEU A 287 16.64 3.15 -30.81
C LEU A 287 16.97 1.65 -30.92
N GLY A 288 16.15 0.89 -31.64
CA GLY A 288 16.42 -0.52 -31.92
C GLY A 288 17.75 -0.72 -32.64
N ALA A 289 17.97 0.02 -33.74
CA ALA A 289 19.20 -0.04 -34.51
C ALA A 289 20.46 0.30 -33.68
N ALA A 290 20.39 1.37 -32.86
CA ALA A 290 21.50 1.78 -32.00
C ALA A 290 21.92 0.70 -30.98
N GLY A 291 20.96 -0.10 -30.52
CA GLY A 291 21.20 -1.24 -29.64
C GLY A 291 21.85 -2.45 -30.31
N HIS A 292 21.69 -2.60 -31.64
CA HIS A 292 22.28 -3.72 -32.42
C HIS A 292 23.62 -3.37 -33.06
N GLU A 293 24.05 -2.10 -33.02
CA GLU A 293 25.38 -1.70 -33.49
C GLU A 293 26.48 -2.36 -32.64
N ARG A 294 27.28 -3.23 -33.28
CA ARG A 294 28.38 -3.97 -32.65
C ARG A 294 29.44 -3.01 -32.11
N TYR A 295 29.86 -3.21 -30.86
CA TYR A 295 31.16 -2.73 -30.39
C TYR A 295 32.26 -3.48 -31.17
N ALA A 296 33.13 -2.75 -31.89
CA ALA A 296 34.41 -3.32 -32.31
C ALA A 296 35.13 -3.76 -31.03
N ALA A 297 35.41 -5.06 -30.89
CA ALA A 297 35.96 -5.65 -29.67
C ALA A 297 37.12 -4.81 -29.12
N ALA A 298 37.05 -4.45 -27.83
CA ALA A 298 38.22 -3.95 -27.13
C ALA A 298 39.33 -5.01 -27.22
N PRO A 299 40.61 -4.63 -27.43
CA PRO A 299 41.69 -5.60 -27.44
C PRO A 299 41.71 -6.35 -26.10
N PRO A 300 42.04 -7.65 -26.10
CA PRO A 300 42.08 -8.43 -24.86
C PRO A 300 43.03 -7.75 -23.88
N ALA A 301 42.55 -7.50 -22.65
CA ALA A 301 43.36 -6.95 -21.59
C ALA A 301 44.58 -7.87 -21.38
N ALA A 302 45.77 -7.28 -21.40
CA ALA A 302 47.02 -7.98 -21.13
C ALA A 302 46.97 -8.66 -19.75
N ASP A 303 47.47 -9.89 -19.68
CA ASP A 303 47.60 -10.68 -18.45
C ASP A 303 48.26 -9.86 -17.33
N VAL A 304 47.49 -9.55 -16.29
CA VAL A 304 48.02 -9.04 -15.03
C VAL A 304 48.47 -10.25 -14.19
N PRO A 305 49.74 -10.34 -13.76
CA PRO A 305 50.20 -11.49 -12.99
C PRO A 305 49.50 -11.53 -11.63
N ARG A 306 48.93 -12.69 -11.30
CA ARG A 306 48.29 -12.98 -10.01
C ARG A 306 49.35 -12.89 -8.89
N ALA A 307 49.11 -12.05 -7.89
CA ALA A 307 49.96 -11.95 -6.70
C ALA A 307 49.96 -13.27 -5.89
N PRO A 308 51.08 -13.65 -5.24
CA PRO A 308 51.21 -14.94 -4.57
C PRO A 308 50.36 -15.01 -3.30
N SER A 309 49.63 -16.11 -3.15
CA SER A 309 48.87 -16.49 -1.96
C SER A 309 49.80 -16.62 -0.74
N ALA A 310 49.46 -15.91 0.34
CA ALA A 310 50.11 -16.07 1.63
C ALA A 310 49.76 -17.44 2.25
N ARG A 311 50.78 -18.24 2.55
CA ARG A 311 50.71 -19.51 3.28
C ARG A 311 50.29 -19.27 4.75
N ALA A 312 49.37 -20.09 5.24
CA ALA A 312 49.15 -20.30 6.68
C ALA A 312 50.33 -21.07 7.31
N PRO A 313 50.64 -20.88 8.61
CA PRO A 313 51.78 -21.53 9.26
C PRO A 313 51.45 -22.99 9.61
N ALA A 314 52.48 -23.84 9.50
CA ALA A 314 52.44 -25.28 9.74
C ALA A 314 52.37 -25.64 11.24
N PRO A 315 51.72 -26.75 11.63
CA PRO A 315 51.88 -27.33 12.95
C PRO A 315 53.13 -28.23 13.02
N ALA A 316 53.72 -28.28 14.21
CA ALA A 316 54.97 -28.94 14.53
C ALA A 316 54.93 -30.48 14.41
N GLU A 317 56.09 -31.02 14.03
CA GLU A 317 56.39 -32.44 13.91
C GLU A 317 56.16 -33.22 15.21
N ARG A 318 55.49 -34.37 15.10
CA ARG A 318 55.82 -35.56 15.90
C ARG A 318 55.87 -36.78 15.00
N THR A 319 56.96 -37.51 15.20
CA THR A 319 57.48 -38.64 14.46
C THR A 319 56.66 -39.92 14.61
N SER A 320 56.51 -40.62 13.48
CA SER A 320 56.51 -42.07 13.26
C SER A 320 55.71 -43.00 14.19
N LEU A 321 54.85 -43.86 13.61
CA LEU A 321 55.15 -45.30 13.43
C LEU A 321 54.00 -46.05 12.72
N VAL A 322 54.39 -46.75 11.65
CA VAL A 322 53.94 -48.06 11.15
C VAL A 322 52.70 -48.17 10.24
N ASN A 323 53.00 -48.70 9.05
CA ASN A 323 52.17 -49.28 7.99
C ASN A 323 51.38 -50.51 8.43
N GLU A 324 50.22 -50.74 7.81
CA GLU A 324 49.85 -51.92 7.00
C GLU A 324 48.40 -51.72 6.52
N ALA A 325 48.13 -51.58 5.22
CA ALA A 325 47.97 -52.60 4.18
C ALA A 325 46.50 -52.61 3.69
N ALA A 326 46.33 -52.36 2.39
CA ALA A 326 45.10 -52.47 1.58
C ALA A 326 44.71 -53.98 1.38
N PRO A 327 43.62 -54.41 0.67
CA PRO A 327 42.92 -53.71 -0.42
C PRO A 327 41.40 -53.96 -0.62
N ALA A 328 40.95 -53.41 -1.76
CA ALA A 328 39.64 -53.30 -2.41
C ALA A 328 38.70 -54.54 -2.51
N GLN A 329 37.37 -54.23 -2.47
CA GLN A 329 36.21 -54.54 -3.37
C GLN A 329 36.09 -55.95 -4.02
N PRO A 330 34.90 -56.50 -4.46
CA PRO A 330 33.82 -55.76 -5.16
C PRO A 330 32.37 -56.38 -5.29
N VAL A 331 31.49 -55.62 -5.97
CA VAL A 331 30.24 -55.90 -6.78
C VAL A 331 29.02 -56.72 -6.24
N VAL A 332 27.80 -56.15 -6.41
CA VAL A 332 26.61 -56.65 -7.20
C VAL A 332 25.25 -56.16 -6.63
N ALA A 333 24.43 -55.53 -7.50
CA ALA A 333 23.02 -55.07 -7.34
C ALA A 333 22.01 -56.24 -7.59
N PRO A 334 20.65 -56.18 -7.47
CA PRO A 334 19.73 -55.03 -7.66
C PRO A 334 18.42 -55.00 -6.81
N GLY A 335 17.55 -53.99 -7.01
CA GLY A 335 16.09 -54.13 -6.79
C GLY A 335 15.39 -53.06 -5.93
N ARG A 336 14.40 -52.36 -6.52
CA ARG A 336 13.37 -51.52 -5.84
C ARG A 336 12.26 -52.41 -5.26
N PRO A 337 11.56 -52.00 -4.17
CA PRO A 337 10.23 -51.37 -4.34
C PRO A 337 9.84 -50.34 -3.24
N ALA A 338 8.76 -49.56 -3.49
CA ALA A 338 8.07 -48.65 -2.55
C ALA A 338 6.84 -49.36 -1.90
N PRO A 339 5.94 -48.71 -1.12
CA PRO A 339 6.07 -47.72 -0.02
C PRO A 339 5.54 -48.30 1.33
N ALA A 340 5.70 -47.58 2.46
CA ALA A 340 5.33 -48.05 3.81
C ALA A 340 3.92 -47.56 4.27
N PRO A 341 3.11 -48.39 4.99
CA PRO A 341 1.87 -47.99 5.64
C PRO A 341 1.98 -47.82 7.19
N ALA A 342 0.96 -47.18 7.76
CA ALA A 342 0.80 -46.78 9.18
C ALA A 342 0.58 -47.94 10.19
N PRO A 343 0.76 -47.72 11.51
CA PRO A 343 0.46 -48.71 12.54
C PRO A 343 -0.91 -48.49 13.25
N PRO A 344 -1.53 -49.56 13.83
CA PRO A 344 -2.83 -49.52 14.52
C PRO A 344 -2.76 -49.45 16.06
N ALA A 345 -3.94 -49.31 16.68
CA ALA A 345 -4.21 -49.03 18.11
C ALA A 345 -4.65 -50.27 18.94
N GLY A 346 -4.54 -50.18 20.29
CA GLY A 346 -5.51 -50.77 21.24
C GLY A 346 -5.02 -51.50 22.53
N ALA A 347 -4.80 -50.74 23.63
CA ALA A 347 -5.20 -50.88 25.08
C ALA A 347 -5.11 -52.23 25.88
N PRO A 348 -5.34 -52.30 27.24
CA PRO A 348 -5.51 -51.29 28.33
C PRO A 348 -4.80 -51.61 29.71
N ALA A 349 -4.73 -50.65 30.67
CA ALA A 349 -4.87 -50.76 32.17
C ALA A 349 -4.63 -49.36 32.88
N PRO A 350 -4.86 -49.13 34.21
CA PRO A 350 -5.91 -48.25 34.77
C PRO A 350 -5.37 -47.11 35.72
N PRO A 351 -6.15 -46.54 36.68
CA PRO A 351 -6.69 -45.17 36.67
C PRO A 351 -5.93 -44.12 37.52
N ALA A 352 -6.39 -42.87 37.35
CA ALA A 352 -5.80 -41.58 37.76
C ALA A 352 -5.61 -41.33 39.27
N ALA A 353 -4.57 -40.56 39.61
CA ALA A 353 -4.37 -39.88 40.90
C ALA A 353 -3.96 -38.40 40.68
N ALA A 354 -4.55 -37.52 41.48
CA ALA A 354 -4.45 -36.05 41.42
C ALA A 354 -3.08 -35.50 41.88
N PRO A 355 -2.66 -34.29 41.43
CA PRO A 355 -1.43 -33.67 41.89
C PRO A 355 -1.62 -32.91 43.21
N ALA A 356 -0.61 -33.01 44.08
CA ALA A 356 -0.51 -32.39 45.41
C ALA A 356 0.14 -30.97 45.35
N PRO A 357 -0.05 -30.11 46.38
CA PRO A 357 0.21 -28.67 46.34
C PRO A 357 1.66 -28.29 46.70
N PRO A 358 2.13 -27.08 46.37
CA PRO A 358 3.45 -26.60 46.76
C PRO A 358 3.47 -26.09 48.22
N ALA A 359 4.58 -26.40 48.91
CA ALA A 359 4.84 -26.10 50.32
C ALA A 359 5.22 -24.63 50.57
N ALA A 360 4.85 -24.15 51.77
CA ALA A 360 5.07 -22.79 52.28
C ALA A 360 6.29 -22.66 53.19
N ALA A 361 6.89 -21.47 53.25
CA ALA A 361 7.54 -20.87 54.44
C ALA A 361 7.84 -19.36 54.16
N PRO A 362 8.08 -18.51 55.18
CA PRO A 362 7.18 -18.11 56.26
C PRO A 362 6.97 -16.57 56.31
N ALA A 363 6.02 -16.13 57.12
CA ALA A 363 5.65 -14.73 57.33
C ALA A 363 6.66 -13.94 58.19
N LEU A 364 6.86 -12.66 57.86
CA LEU A 364 7.46 -11.63 58.72
C LEU A 364 6.65 -10.33 58.64
N VAL A 365 6.35 -9.81 59.83
CA VAL A 365 5.52 -8.66 60.21
C VAL A 365 6.15 -7.31 59.78
N PRO A 366 5.36 -6.25 59.49
CA PRO A 366 5.85 -5.05 58.82
C PRO A 366 6.48 -4.03 59.79
N PRO A 367 7.49 -3.24 59.39
CA PRO A 367 7.83 -2.01 60.07
C PRO A 367 7.26 -0.78 59.32
N ALA A 368 6.50 -0.02 60.10
CA ALA A 368 6.33 1.44 60.13
C ALA A 368 6.55 2.29 58.85
N ALA A 369 5.54 3.11 58.58
CA ALA A 369 5.55 4.24 57.67
C ALA A 369 6.81 5.11 57.83
N ALA A 370 7.67 5.09 56.82
CA ALA A 370 8.66 6.13 56.57
C ALA A 370 8.14 7.00 55.42
N SER A 371 7.84 8.25 55.76
CA SER A 371 7.55 9.36 54.85
C SER A 371 8.47 9.36 53.62
N ALA A 372 7.86 9.44 52.43
CA ALA A 372 8.56 9.60 51.17
C ALA A 372 9.54 10.79 51.23
N PRO A 373 10.75 10.69 50.68
CA PRO A 373 11.58 11.87 50.49
C PRO A 373 10.90 12.74 49.45
N VAL A 374 10.57 13.98 49.83
CA VAL A 374 10.28 15.06 48.90
C VAL A 374 11.54 15.24 48.06
N ALA A 375 11.52 14.73 46.82
CA ALA A 375 12.55 15.05 45.85
C ALA A 375 12.33 16.51 45.43
N ALA A 376 13.17 17.39 45.96
CA ALA A 376 13.26 18.78 45.56
C ALA A 376 13.50 18.87 44.05
N ASP A 377 12.85 19.85 43.41
CA ASP A 377 13.10 20.19 42.01
C ASP A 377 14.60 20.40 41.78
N PRO A 378 15.23 19.68 40.81
CA PRO A 378 16.62 19.91 40.50
C PRO A 378 16.77 21.30 39.85
N PRO A 379 17.85 22.03 40.14
CA PRO A 379 18.09 23.33 39.54
C PRO A 379 18.32 23.14 38.04
N ALA A 380 17.77 24.06 37.25
CA ALA A 380 18.03 24.17 35.82
C ALA A 380 19.54 24.17 35.57
N THR A 381 20.04 23.05 35.08
CA THR A 381 21.40 22.88 34.58
C THR A 381 21.36 22.99 33.08
N ASP A 382 22.37 23.63 32.48
CA ASP A 382 22.51 23.78 31.04
C ASP A 382 22.36 22.43 30.32
N GLY A 383 21.17 22.24 29.74
CA GLY A 383 20.90 21.55 28.50
C GLY A 383 21.02 20.03 28.42
N ALA A 384 21.38 19.31 29.49
CA ALA A 384 21.43 17.84 29.45
C ALA A 384 20.14 17.22 30.01
N MET A 385 19.31 16.69 29.12
CA MET A 385 18.10 15.93 29.49
C MET A 385 18.49 14.67 30.28
N ASP A 386 17.88 14.45 31.45
CA ASP A 386 18.08 13.22 32.21
C ASP A 386 17.41 12.04 31.50
N MET A 387 18.23 11.26 30.80
CA MET A 387 17.77 10.08 30.07
C MET A 387 17.16 9.00 30.97
N SER A 388 17.40 9.02 32.29
CA SER A 388 16.75 8.11 33.23
C SER A 388 15.28 8.48 33.42
N LEU A 389 14.99 9.77 33.62
CA LEU A 389 13.64 10.31 33.70
C LEU A 389 12.89 10.09 32.38
N VAL A 390 13.54 10.31 31.23
CA VAL A 390 12.95 10.03 29.90
C VAL A 390 12.50 8.57 29.78
N ARG A 391 13.36 7.62 30.14
CA ARG A 391 13.01 6.19 30.11
C ARG A 391 11.88 5.84 31.08
N GLN A 392 11.85 6.47 32.25
CA GLN A 392 10.75 6.30 33.21
C GLN A 392 9.44 6.81 32.62
N SER A 393 9.42 8.01 32.04
CA SER A 393 8.24 8.58 31.39
C SER A 393 7.73 7.72 30.23
N TYR A 394 8.61 7.18 29.39
CA TYR A 394 8.19 6.26 28.32
C TYR A 394 7.51 5.00 28.83
N ARG A 395 7.96 4.44 29.96
CA ARG A 395 7.31 3.27 30.57
C ARG A 395 5.94 3.63 31.12
N LEU A 396 5.81 4.78 31.77
CA LEU A 396 4.53 5.27 32.27
C LEU A 396 3.54 5.52 31.12
N VAL A 397 3.99 6.12 30.02
CA VAL A 397 3.17 6.31 28.81
C VAL A 397 2.68 4.97 28.25
N TYR A 398 3.56 3.96 28.20
CA TYR A 398 3.18 2.63 27.75
C TYR A 398 2.14 1.96 28.66
N GLU A 399 2.35 2.01 29.98
CA GLU A 399 1.41 1.46 30.97
C GLU A 399 0.04 2.15 30.88
N TYR A 400 0.05 3.49 30.83
CA TYR A 400 -1.13 4.31 30.59
C TYR A 400 -1.90 3.87 29.32
N GLN A 401 -1.21 3.78 28.18
CA GLN A 401 -1.82 3.39 26.90
C GLN A 401 -2.43 1.99 26.95
N ARG A 402 -1.74 1.02 27.56
CA ARG A 402 -2.26 -0.33 27.71
C ARG A 402 -3.56 -0.35 28.52
N CYS A 403 -3.58 0.37 29.65
CA CYS A 403 -4.77 0.50 30.47
C CYS A 403 -5.94 1.14 29.71
N VAL A 404 -5.70 2.24 28.99
CA VAL A 404 -6.73 2.86 28.14
C VAL A 404 -7.27 1.87 27.11
N PHE A 405 -6.41 1.14 26.41
CA PHE A 405 -6.84 0.17 25.41
C PHE A 405 -7.66 -0.98 26.00
N ASP A 406 -7.30 -1.46 27.18
CA ASP A 406 -8.08 -2.47 27.88
C ASP A 406 -9.49 -1.96 28.24
N ARG A 407 -9.60 -0.70 28.68
CA ARG A 407 -10.90 -0.06 28.99
C ARG A 407 -11.72 0.20 27.73
N LEU A 408 -11.11 0.68 26.66
CA LEU A 408 -11.79 0.92 25.38
C LEU A 408 -12.27 -0.38 24.74
N ALA A 409 -11.51 -1.47 24.83
CA ALA A 409 -11.94 -2.79 24.38
C ALA A 409 -13.20 -3.24 25.15
N GLU A 410 -13.18 -3.10 26.48
CA GLU A 410 -14.31 -3.46 27.33
C GLU A 410 -15.57 -2.61 27.03
N LEU A 411 -15.40 -1.30 26.81
CA LEU A 411 -16.50 -0.44 26.36
C LEU A 411 -17.04 -0.88 25.00
N SER A 412 -16.15 -1.14 24.03
CA SER A 412 -16.54 -1.53 22.67
C SER A 412 -17.34 -2.84 22.67
N ASP A 413 -16.96 -3.82 23.48
CA ASP A 413 -17.72 -5.06 23.66
C ASP A 413 -19.12 -4.78 24.24
N GLY A 414 -19.20 -3.88 25.23
CA GLY A 414 -20.47 -3.44 25.82
C GLY A 414 -21.38 -2.72 24.82
N LEU A 415 -20.81 -1.86 23.97
CA LEU A 415 -21.55 -1.14 22.92
C LEU A 415 -22.06 -2.07 21.81
N ALA A 416 -21.24 -3.06 21.42
CA ALA A 416 -21.64 -4.07 20.45
C ALA A 416 -22.85 -4.87 20.94
N ALA A 417 -22.91 -5.19 22.24
CA ALA A 417 -24.04 -5.91 22.83
C ALA A 417 -25.38 -5.16 22.75
N VAL A 418 -25.36 -3.82 22.64
CA VAL A 418 -26.56 -2.97 22.46
C VAL A 418 -26.75 -2.50 21.02
N GLY A 419 -26.06 -3.11 20.06
CA GLY A 419 -26.24 -2.89 18.63
C GLY A 419 -25.53 -1.65 18.06
N LEU A 420 -24.57 -1.08 18.79
CA LEU A 420 -23.68 -0.05 18.25
C LEU A 420 -22.45 -0.71 17.61
N THR A 421 -22.08 -0.22 16.43
CA THR A 421 -20.92 -0.70 15.67
C THR A 421 -19.84 0.35 15.65
N PHE A 422 -18.59 -0.07 15.85
CA PHE A 422 -17.43 0.81 15.72
C PHE A 422 -17.30 1.28 14.26
N GLN A 423 -17.17 2.59 14.07
CA GLN A 423 -17.14 3.21 12.74
C GLN A 423 -15.74 3.66 12.36
N ARG A 424 -15.10 4.46 13.23
CA ARG A 424 -13.79 5.06 12.97
C ARG A 424 -13.09 5.49 14.26
N TRP A 425 -11.80 5.72 14.14
CA TRP A 425 -10.99 6.46 15.09
C TRP A 425 -10.16 7.50 14.36
N ASP A 426 -9.95 8.65 14.99
CA ASP A 426 -9.14 9.74 14.45
C ASP A 426 -8.38 10.47 15.56
N PRO A 427 -7.11 10.85 15.37
CA PRO A 427 -6.46 11.81 16.25
C PRO A 427 -7.13 13.19 16.08
N THR A 428 -7.41 13.89 17.18
CA THR A 428 -8.22 15.13 17.13
C THR A 428 -7.42 16.41 16.95
N LEU A 429 -6.15 16.44 17.36
CA LEU A 429 -5.29 17.63 17.20
C LEU A 429 -4.29 17.53 16.05
N PHE A 430 -3.90 16.30 15.70
CA PHE A 430 -2.65 16.07 15.01
C PHE A 430 -2.85 15.44 13.63
N SER A 431 -1.86 15.66 12.77
CA SER A 431 -1.88 15.10 11.42
C SER A 431 -1.72 13.57 11.46
N ARG A 432 -2.03 12.88 10.35
CA ARG A 432 -1.89 11.41 10.29
C ARG A 432 -0.44 11.02 10.62
N HIS A 433 -0.29 10.00 11.47
CA HIS A 433 1.00 9.41 11.85
C HIS A 433 1.96 9.27 10.65
N ALA A 434 3.25 9.53 10.88
CA ALA A 434 4.24 9.29 9.85
C ALA A 434 4.20 7.83 9.41
N LYS A 435 4.27 7.62 8.09
CA LYS A 435 4.37 6.27 7.53
C LYS A 435 5.77 5.74 7.80
N SER A 436 5.91 4.42 7.91
CA SER A 436 7.22 3.77 8.06
C SER A 436 8.22 4.15 6.96
N SER A 437 7.73 4.57 5.79
CA SER A 437 8.48 5.03 4.62
C SER A 437 8.76 6.53 4.60
N SER A 438 8.50 7.27 5.67
CA SER A 438 8.72 8.72 5.74
C SER A 438 9.65 9.01 6.90
N GLU A 439 10.65 9.86 6.67
CA GLU A 439 11.53 10.33 7.72
C GLU A 439 10.72 11.11 8.76
N PHE A 440 10.38 10.42 9.85
CA PHE A 440 9.52 10.92 10.91
C PHE A 440 10.15 12.07 11.70
N PHE A 441 11.47 12.24 11.58
CA PHE A 441 12.29 13.29 12.19
C PHE A 441 12.42 14.56 11.33
N ARG A 442 11.59 14.71 10.29
CA ARG A 442 11.51 15.94 9.47
C ARG A 442 10.39 16.86 9.98
N ARG A 443 10.52 18.17 9.74
CA ARG A 443 9.61 19.27 10.18
C ARG A 443 8.11 19.10 9.88
N LYS A 444 7.74 18.08 9.11
CA LYS A 444 6.35 17.76 8.76
C LYS A 444 5.62 17.01 9.87
N TYR A 445 6.37 16.30 10.73
CA TYR A 445 5.82 15.52 11.83
C TYR A 445 6.28 16.11 13.16
N TRP A 446 5.36 16.19 14.11
CA TRP A 446 5.63 16.71 15.45
C TRP A 446 5.83 15.57 16.43
N ALA A 447 6.48 15.85 17.57
CA ALA A 447 6.85 14.80 18.53
C ALA A 447 5.66 13.96 19.04
N TRP A 448 4.47 14.56 19.26
CA TRP A 448 3.27 13.84 19.69
C TRP A 448 2.54 13.11 18.54
N ASP A 449 2.92 13.33 17.27
CA ASP A 449 2.43 12.48 16.18
C ASP A 449 2.89 11.02 16.40
N PHE A 450 3.77 10.77 17.38
CA PHE A 450 4.29 9.46 17.78
C PHE A 450 3.84 9.02 19.18
N LEU A 451 2.92 9.76 19.82
CA LEU A 451 2.30 9.37 21.08
C LEU A 451 0.92 8.76 20.78
N PRO A 452 0.80 7.43 20.57
CA PRO A 452 -0.49 6.82 20.27
C PRO A 452 -1.48 7.09 21.40
N ALA A 453 -2.73 7.33 21.02
CA ALA A 453 -3.83 7.62 21.94
C ALA A 453 -3.67 8.88 22.85
N TYR A 454 -2.68 9.75 22.60
CA TYR A 454 -2.51 10.98 23.38
C TYR A 454 -3.72 11.92 23.28
N ARG A 455 -4.34 11.99 22.09
CA ARG A 455 -5.68 12.56 21.93
C ARG A 455 -6.44 11.85 20.81
N LEU A 456 -7.42 11.04 21.19
CA LEU A 456 -8.05 10.07 20.31
C LEU A 456 -9.57 10.23 20.33
N GLN A 457 -10.19 10.46 19.18
CA GLN A 457 -11.63 10.38 19.01
C GLN A 457 -12.02 9.02 18.44
N LEU A 458 -13.05 8.42 19.02
CA LEU A 458 -13.60 7.12 18.64
C LEU A 458 -15.11 7.27 18.42
N VAL A 459 -15.63 6.64 17.38
CA VAL A 459 -17.04 6.79 16.99
C VAL A 459 -17.71 5.42 16.86
N TRP A 460 -18.85 5.26 17.54
CA TRP A 460 -19.75 4.12 17.38
C TRP A 460 -21.14 4.60 16.98
N GLN A 461 -21.80 3.85 16.09
CA GLN A 461 -23.15 4.18 15.61
C GLN A 461 -24.01 2.93 15.41
N SER A 462 -25.33 3.08 15.59
CA SER A 462 -26.34 2.07 15.26
C SER A 462 -26.97 2.33 13.89
N SER A 463 -27.36 1.27 13.19
CA SER A 463 -28.02 1.34 11.88
C SER A 463 -29.56 1.42 11.96
N ALA A 464 -30.10 1.81 13.12
CA ALA A 464 -31.54 1.79 13.38
C ALA A 464 -32.25 3.04 12.83
N LYS A 465 -33.59 2.96 12.70
CA LYS A 465 -34.45 4.09 12.27
C LYS A 465 -34.30 5.32 13.17
N ILE A 466 -34.02 5.10 14.45
CA ILE A 466 -33.50 6.11 15.37
C ILE A 466 -32.02 5.76 15.58
N SER A 467 -31.15 6.59 15.01
CA SER A 467 -29.71 6.45 15.11
C SER A 467 -29.27 6.75 16.53
N ARG A 468 -28.47 5.85 17.10
CA ARG A 468 -27.73 6.09 18.35
C ARG A 468 -26.26 6.22 17.99
N SER A 469 -25.62 7.27 18.45
CA SER A 469 -24.22 7.55 18.20
C SER A 469 -23.50 7.82 19.52
N LEU A 470 -22.31 7.28 19.67
CA LEU A 470 -21.39 7.59 20.76
C LEU A 470 -20.09 8.09 20.15
N VAL A 471 -19.66 9.27 20.60
CA VAL A 471 -18.32 9.79 20.35
C VAL A 471 -17.60 9.84 21.68
N LEU A 472 -16.43 9.23 21.73
CA LEU A 472 -15.57 9.28 22.90
C LEU A 472 -14.26 9.95 22.50
N GLU A 473 -13.85 10.95 23.26
CA GLU A 473 -12.52 11.54 23.17
C GLU A 473 -11.71 11.20 24.42
N VAL A 474 -10.54 10.60 24.19
CA VAL A 474 -9.51 10.43 25.22
C VAL A 474 -8.66 11.69 25.21
N VAL A 475 -8.67 12.45 26.29
CA VAL A 475 -7.86 13.65 26.49
C VAL A 475 -6.80 13.33 27.53
N SER A 476 -5.56 13.14 27.11
CA SER A 476 -4.46 12.78 28.04
C SER A 476 -3.94 13.97 28.84
N ASP A 477 -4.10 15.19 28.32
CA ASP A 477 -3.58 16.40 28.96
C ASP A 477 -4.36 17.64 28.46
N SER A 478 -4.95 18.39 29.39
CA SER A 478 -5.64 19.66 29.15
C SER A 478 -4.75 20.90 29.37
N GLY A 479 -3.53 20.72 29.85
CA GLY A 479 -2.61 21.74 30.34
C GLY A 479 -1.89 22.53 29.26
N PHE A 480 -2.26 22.42 27.98
CA PHE A 480 -1.64 23.18 26.90
C PHE A 480 -2.65 23.73 25.91
N THR A 481 -2.31 24.85 25.30
CA THR A 481 -3.10 25.45 24.22
C THR A 481 -2.56 24.96 22.87
N HIS A 482 -3.46 24.55 21.99
CA HIS A 482 -3.11 24.08 20.66
C HIS A 482 -3.60 25.06 19.60
N ILE A 483 -2.69 25.50 18.74
CA ILE A 483 -3.00 26.25 17.53
C ILE A 483 -3.05 25.25 16.38
N ARG A 484 -4.19 25.18 15.69
CA ARG A 484 -4.38 24.24 14.57
C ARG A 484 -3.31 24.47 13.50
N GLY A 485 -2.48 23.46 13.26
CA GLY A 485 -1.41 23.54 12.26
C GLY A 485 -0.04 23.95 12.80
N GLU A 486 0.12 24.09 14.12
CA GLU A 486 1.40 24.36 14.77
C GLU A 486 1.78 23.35 15.84
N GLU A 487 3.10 23.23 16.08
CA GLU A 487 3.65 22.41 17.14
C GLU A 487 3.38 23.10 18.50
N PRO A 488 2.53 22.57 19.42
CA PRO A 488 2.51 22.99 20.82
C PRO A 488 3.89 23.29 21.40
N ASP A 489 4.06 24.55 21.75
CA ASP A 489 5.27 25.09 22.35
C ASP A 489 5.38 24.61 23.81
N PRO A 490 6.35 23.74 24.16
CA PRO A 490 6.48 23.21 25.53
C PRO A 490 6.69 24.31 26.57
N THR A 491 7.18 25.49 26.16
CA THR A 491 7.36 26.64 27.06
C THR A 491 6.05 27.30 27.47
N ARG A 492 4.94 26.95 26.78
CA ARG A 492 3.59 27.45 27.06
C ARG A 492 2.71 26.44 27.77
N PHE A 493 3.27 25.32 28.19
CA PHE A 493 2.52 24.34 28.97
C PHE A 493 2.23 24.93 30.35
N GLY A 494 0.97 24.80 30.78
CA GLY A 494 0.50 25.20 32.09
C GLY A 494 1.04 24.28 33.19
N ASP A 495 0.60 24.54 34.42
CA ASP A 495 0.97 23.72 35.57
C ASP A 495 0.45 22.27 35.40
N VAL A 496 1.36 21.30 35.41
CA VAL A 496 1.07 19.86 35.31
C VAL A 496 0.09 19.41 36.40
N ARG A 497 0.09 20.04 37.57
CA ARG A 497 -0.86 19.71 38.65
C ARG A 497 -2.26 20.28 38.44
N ALA A 498 -2.39 21.31 37.62
CA ALA A 498 -3.66 21.92 37.25
C ALA A 498 -4.24 21.31 35.97
N ALA A 499 -3.40 20.70 35.14
CA ALA A 499 -3.80 19.93 33.98
C ALA A 499 -4.67 18.73 34.38
N ARG A 500 -5.58 18.35 33.47
CA ARG A 500 -6.52 17.24 33.67
C ARG A 500 -6.37 16.23 32.55
N SER A 501 -6.63 14.98 32.89
CA SER A 501 -6.83 13.89 31.94
C SER A 501 -8.31 13.51 31.98
N GLU A 502 -8.97 13.44 30.82
CA GLU A 502 -10.43 13.35 30.74
C GLU A 502 -10.87 12.33 29.68
N LEU A 503 -11.96 11.63 29.97
CA LEU A 503 -12.79 10.94 28.99
C LEU A 503 -14.03 11.77 28.73
N GLN A 504 -14.10 12.32 27.53
CA GLN A 504 -15.21 13.15 27.08
C GLN A 504 -16.11 12.30 26.19
N ILE A 505 -17.35 12.08 26.61
CA ILE A 505 -18.27 11.14 25.96
C ILE A 505 -19.53 11.88 25.54
N SER A 506 -19.75 11.98 24.24
CA SER A 506 -20.94 12.54 23.63
C SER A 506 -21.86 11.43 23.17
N LEU A 507 -23.08 11.42 23.73
CA LEU A 507 -24.14 10.49 23.41
C LEU A 507 -25.22 11.22 22.61
N LEU A 508 -25.61 10.67 21.47
CA LEU A 508 -26.60 11.27 20.59
C LEU A 508 -27.63 10.25 20.12
N ARG A 509 -28.89 10.65 20.21
CA ARG A 509 -30.04 9.92 19.69
C ARG A 509 -30.74 10.81 18.70
N SER A 510 -30.83 10.34 17.46
CA SER A 510 -31.39 11.15 16.37
C SER A 510 -32.35 10.33 15.51
N PRO A 511 -33.51 10.90 15.12
CA PRO A 511 -34.35 10.33 14.06
C PRO A 511 -33.75 10.57 12.66
N VAL A 512 -32.61 11.26 12.55
CA VAL A 512 -31.83 11.42 11.32
C VAL A 512 -30.77 10.32 11.26
N PRO A 513 -30.85 9.39 10.28
CA PRO A 513 -29.81 8.39 10.09
C PRO A 513 -28.48 9.04 9.73
N ASN A 514 -27.38 8.53 10.30
CA ASN A 514 -26.00 8.96 9.99
C ASN A 514 -25.77 10.47 10.13
N LEU A 515 -26.42 11.10 11.12
CA LEU A 515 -26.26 12.53 11.38
C LEU A 515 -24.77 12.86 11.62
N SER A 516 -24.24 13.79 10.83
CA SER A 516 -22.86 14.24 10.97
C SER A 516 -22.72 15.12 12.21
N TRP A 517 -21.77 14.76 13.08
CA TRP A 517 -21.42 15.57 14.25
C TRP A 517 -21.03 16.99 13.86
N THR A 518 -20.30 17.19 12.76
CA THR A 518 -19.94 18.52 12.27
C THR A 518 -21.17 19.36 11.90
N GLN A 519 -22.22 18.73 11.36
CA GLN A 519 -23.47 19.42 11.04
C GLN A 519 -24.24 19.80 12.31
N LEU A 520 -24.30 18.90 13.30
CA LEU A 520 -24.95 19.16 14.60
C LEU A 520 -24.25 20.29 15.37
N TRP A 521 -22.91 20.32 15.36
CA TRP A 521 -22.14 21.36 16.04
C TRP A 521 -22.19 22.70 15.31
N SER A 522 -22.40 22.72 13.98
CA SER A 522 -22.57 23.97 13.23
C SER A 522 -23.90 24.68 13.49
N SER A 523 -24.90 23.99 14.04
CA SER A 523 -26.20 24.54 14.44
C SER A 523 -26.27 24.99 15.91
N LEU A 524 -25.26 24.63 16.72
CA LEU A 524 -25.14 25.07 18.11
C LEU A 524 -24.40 26.41 18.15
N SER A 525 -24.96 27.38 18.86
CA SER A 525 -24.31 28.68 19.06
C SER A 525 -23.05 28.50 19.91
N VAL A 526 -21.99 29.25 19.61
CA VAL A 526 -20.67 29.14 20.27
C VAL A 526 -20.72 29.49 21.79
N GLU A 527 -21.89 29.88 22.31
CA GLU A 527 -22.11 30.36 23.68
C GLU A 527 -22.91 29.38 24.57
N ASP A 528 -23.33 28.21 24.05
CA ASP A 528 -24.09 27.20 24.81
C ASP A 528 -23.17 26.22 25.59
N ASP A 529 -22.37 26.73 26.53
CA ASP A 529 -21.59 25.90 27.47
C ASP A 529 -22.48 25.07 28.44
N THR A 530 -23.80 25.27 28.39
CA THR A 530 -24.80 24.63 29.26
C THR A 530 -25.06 23.16 28.92
N ILE A 531 -24.73 22.71 27.70
CA ILE A 531 -25.02 21.34 27.24
C ILE A 531 -24.02 20.29 27.74
N TYR A 532 -22.97 20.72 28.44
CA TYR A 532 -21.90 19.86 28.97
C TYR A 532 -22.09 19.53 30.46
N ASP A 533 -23.31 19.61 30.97
CA ASP A 533 -23.66 19.48 32.40
C ASP A 533 -23.95 18.05 32.88
N GLY A 534 -24.00 17.06 31.98
CA GLY A 534 -24.35 15.68 32.32
C GLY A 534 -25.81 15.29 32.06
N GLU A 535 -26.66 16.26 31.77
CA GLU A 535 -28.10 16.08 31.57
C GLU A 535 -28.47 15.85 30.11
N ASP A 536 -29.74 15.47 29.87
CA ASP A 536 -30.27 15.35 28.51
C ASP A 536 -30.68 16.72 27.98
N HIS A 537 -30.15 17.07 26.81
CA HIS A 537 -30.51 18.29 26.08
C HIS A 537 -31.18 17.93 24.76
N GLU A 538 -32.23 18.68 24.40
CA GLU A 538 -32.84 18.58 23.07
C GLU A 538 -32.14 19.53 22.10
N LEU A 539 -31.57 18.97 21.04
CA LEU A 539 -30.91 19.70 19.97
C LEU A 539 -31.72 19.60 18.68
N ASP A 540 -31.71 20.65 17.87
CA ASP A 540 -32.32 20.62 16.54
C ASP A 540 -31.29 20.26 15.47
N ALA A 541 -31.52 19.17 14.74
CA ALA A 541 -30.72 18.75 13.60
C ALA A 541 -31.50 18.94 12.29
N GLY A 542 -31.62 20.19 11.84
CA GLY A 542 -32.29 20.52 10.58
C GLY A 542 -33.81 20.32 10.62
N GLY A 543 -34.48 20.76 11.69
CA GLY A 543 -35.93 20.66 11.90
C GLY A 543 -36.39 19.33 12.52
N LYS A 544 -35.48 18.58 13.14
CA LYS A 544 -35.76 17.29 13.79
C LYS A 544 -35.12 17.25 15.18
N PRO A 545 -35.90 17.02 16.24
CA PRO A 545 -35.38 16.97 17.60
C PRO A 545 -34.48 15.74 17.79
N CYS A 546 -33.32 15.95 18.39
CA CYS A 546 -32.35 14.95 18.78
C CYS A 546 -32.04 15.09 20.27
N THR A 547 -31.78 13.99 20.95
CA THR A 547 -31.36 14.02 22.36
C THR A 547 -29.85 13.88 22.44
N TYR A 548 -29.22 14.81 23.17
CA TYR A 548 -27.79 14.84 23.41
C TYR A 548 -27.51 14.72 24.91
N ARG A 549 -26.46 13.97 25.27
CA ARG A 549 -25.92 13.94 26.61
C ARG A 549 -24.40 13.93 26.55
N TYR A 550 -23.78 14.70 27.43
CA TYR A 550 -22.32 14.72 27.61
C TYR A 550 -21.94 14.09 28.93
N LEU A 551 -20.91 13.25 28.96
CA LEU A 551 -20.30 12.75 30.18
C LEU A 551 -18.82 13.13 30.16
N ASN A 552 -18.34 13.73 31.25
CA ASN A 552 -16.92 13.96 31.47
C ASN A 552 -16.46 13.15 32.68
N VAL A 553 -15.52 12.24 32.47
CA VAL A 553 -14.99 11.38 33.53
C VAL A 553 -13.49 11.62 33.63
N ALA A 554 -12.99 11.88 34.84
CA ALA A 554 -11.56 11.95 35.09
C ALA A 554 -10.91 10.63 34.63
N LEU A 555 -9.90 10.73 33.77
CA LEU A 555 -9.31 9.56 33.16
C LEU A 555 -8.62 8.68 34.21
N GLU A 556 -8.07 9.29 35.27
CA GLU A 556 -7.46 8.61 36.40
C GLU A 556 -8.45 7.64 37.06
N ASP A 557 -9.70 8.08 37.24
CA ASP A 557 -10.78 7.25 37.78
C ASP A 557 -11.21 6.17 36.78
N ALA A 558 -11.10 6.46 35.48
CA ALA A 558 -11.48 5.55 34.41
C ALA A 558 -10.42 4.48 34.07
N LEU A 559 -9.19 4.61 34.57
CA LEU A 559 -8.15 3.58 34.40
C LEU A 559 -8.41 2.37 35.30
N ASP A 560 -8.99 2.58 36.49
CA ASP A 560 -9.46 1.47 37.33
C ASP A 560 -10.64 0.76 36.67
N ARG A 561 -10.62 -0.58 36.68
CA ARG A 561 -11.59 -1.38 35.94
C ARG A 561 -13.01 -1.27 36.52
N ASP A 562 -13.15 -1.31 37.84
CA ASP A 562 -14.46 -1.32 38.48
C ASP A 562 -15.06 0.09 38.45
N ALA A 563 -14.25 1.12 38.69
CA ALA A 563 -14.66 2.51 38.52
C ALA A 563 -15.02 2.82 37.05
N PHE A 564 -14.30 2.27 36.06
CA PHE A 564 -14.67 2.43 34.65
C PHE A 564 -16.05 1.82 34.34
N ARG A 565 -16.32 0.63 34.88
CA ARG A 565 -17.64 -0.01 34.71
C ARG A 565 -18.75 0.82 35.32
N GLU A 566 -18.52 1.35 36.51
CA GLU A 566 -19.50 2.14 37.26
C GLU A 566 -19.74 3.52 36.63
N ARG A 567 -18.67 4.22 36.22
CA ARG A 567 -18.72 5.63 35.80
C ARG A 567 -18.85 5.84 34.30
N VAL A 568 -18.46 4.85 33.49
CA VAL A 568 -18.51 4.94 32.02
C VAL A 568 -19.50 3.92 31.45
N ILE A 569 -19.27 2.63 31.66
CA ILE A 569 -20.09 1.59 31.00
C ILE A 569 -21.54 1.63 31.46
N ALA A 570 -21.80 1.65 32.77
CA ALA A 570 -23.15 1.60 33.30
C ALA A 570 -23.99 2.83 32.89
N PRO A 571 -23.51 4.10 32.98
CA PRO A 571 -24.27 5.27 32.54
C PRO A 571 -24.51 5.27 31.03
N VAL A 572 -23.49 4.95 30.22
CA VAL A 572 -23.62 4.87 28.76
C VAL A 572 -24.65 3.82 28.37
N ARG A 573 -24.57 2.62 28.94
CA ARG A 573 -25.51 1.55 28.67
C ARG A 573 -26.93 1.91 29.11
N ALA A 574 -27.09 2.42 30.33
CA ALA A 574 -28.38 2.84 30.85
C ALA A 574 -29.04 3.92 29.98
N TRP A 575 -28.24 4.83 29.40
CA TRP A 575 -28.74 5.83 28.47
C TRP A 575 -29.11 5.26 27.10
N LEU A 576 -28.30 4.32 26.58
CA LEU A 576 -28.57 3.64 25.31
C LEU A 576 -29.79 2.72 25.37
N ASP A 577 -30.08 2.15 26.54
CA ASP A 577 -31.23 1.26 26.77
C ASP A 577 -32.58 2.00 26.93
N ARG A 578 -32.57 3.29 27.30
CA ARG A 578 -33.74 4.17 27.21
C ARG A 578 -34.19 4.32 25.76
#